data_AF-A0A3D2N2D5-F1
#
_entry.id   AF-A0A3D2N2D5-F1
#
_cell.length_a   1.000
_cell.length_b   1.000
_cell.length_c   1.000
_cell.angle_alpha   90.00
_cell.angle_beta   90.00
_cell.angle_gamma   90.00
#
_symmetry.space_group_name_H-M   'P 1'
#
loop_
_entity.id
_entity.type
_entity.pdbx_description
1 polymer ?
#
loop_
_entity_poly.entity_id
_entity_poly.type
_entity_poly.pdbx_seq_one_letter_code
_entity_poly.pdbx_strand_id
1 'polypeptide(L)'
;MEIDISNNNIELEDVNKASGDNAEKEFMPTGIPITSFEYNIKNEEEEEAFTIFQQKYVYKRNFVVTGLFTIVAVMFAVSIIKNPSGYVNWVLCFVSLVMIFTTWFNTFRVKKYLMRALKSLEDDKYRFSLYDDCFKIETVFTEEEKAAEDFVPVKPRVVRFEDISLNIIENARLFIIILRKETIYVLSKRVIEENDQTLLRNKLKEVLGEDYEIKG
;
A
#
# COMPACT_ATOMS: atom_id res chain seq x y z
N MET A 1 -9.50 4.14 3.25
CA MET A 1 -8.48 3.38 3.99
C MET A 1 -7.08 3.70 3.48
N GLU A 2 -6.21 4.21 4.35
CA GLU A 2 -4.79 4.46 4.11
C GLU A 2 -3.97 3.31 4.73
N ILE A 3 -3.12 2.64 3.96
CA ILE A 3 -2.24 1.59 4.47
C ILE A 3 -0.80 2.06 4.33
N ASP A 4 -0.13 2.40 5.43
CA ASP A 4 1.31 2.71 5.45
C ASP A 4 2.15 1.42 5.52
N ILE A 5 2.95 1.19 4.47
CA ILE A 5 3.75 -0.02 4.28
C ILE A 5 5.24 0.22 4.66
N SER A 6 5.60 1.45 5.07
CA SER A 6 6.98 1.84 5.35
C SER A 6 7.54 1.26 6.65
N ASN A 7 6.70 1.01 7.66
CA ASN A 7 7.18 0.69 9.01
C ASN A 7 7.10 -0.79 9.36
N ASN A 8 8.28 -1.40 9.42
CA ASN A 8 8.46 -2.80 9.76
C ASN A 8 9.18 -3.04 11.10
N ASN A 9 9.12 -2.05 11.99
CA ASN A 9 9.52 -2.17 13.40
C ASN A 9 8.30 -1.87 14.27
N ILE A 10 7.73 -2.91 14.87
CA ILE A 10 6.81 -2.76 15.99
C ILE A 10 7.69 -2.68 17.24
N GLU A 11 8.15 -1.47 17.57
CA GLU A 11 8.48 -1.07 18.93
C GLU A 11 7.39 -0.11 19.40
N LEU A 12 6.67 -0.52 20.44
CA LEU A 12 5.80 0.37 21.21
C LEU A 12 6.70 1.10 22.21
N GLU A 13 7.25 2.25 21.82
CA GLU A 13 7.83 3.20 22.77
C GLU A 13 7.34 4.62 22.49
N ASP A 14 6.62 5.11 23.49
CA ASP A 14 6.42 6.48 23.96
C ASP A 14 6.25 7.66 23.01
N VAL A 15 5.03 8.21 23.14
CA VAL A 15 4.61 9.56 22.81
C VAL A 15 5.59 10.59 23.39
N ASN A 16 5.91 11.59 22.56
CA ASN A 16 6.71 12.80 22.80
C ASN A 16 8.20 12.69 22.48
N LYS A 17 8.58 13.17 21.28
CA LYS A 17 9.28 14.45 21.10
C LYS A 17 9.94 14.53 19.72
N ALA A 18 9.25 15.11 18.75
CA ALA A 18 9.85 15.78 17.59
C ALA A 18 8.79 16.61 16.85
N SER A 19 8.29 17.66 17.50
CA SER A 19 7.74 18.81 16.76
C SER A 19 8.92 19.54 16.11
N GLY A 20 9.21 19.15 14.87
CA GLY A 20 10.00 19.95 13.93
C GLY A 20 9.04 20.44 12.86
N ASP A 21 8.79 21.75 12.85
CA ASP A 21 7.98 22.47 11.88
C ASP A 21 8.25 22.03 10.44
N ASN A 22 7.25 21.37 9.84
CA ASN A 22 6.88 21.62 8.46
C ASN A 22 5.37 21.76 8.46
N ALA A 23 4.91 23.01 8.56
CA ALA A 23 3.54 23.39 8.24
C ALA A 23 3.32 23.14 6.73
N GLU A 24 3.09 21.88 6.36
CA GLU A 24 2.37 21.57 5.13
C GLU A 24 1.01 22.25 5.28
N LYS A 25 0.82 23.34 4.55
CA LYS A 25 -0.50 23.97 4.39
C LYS A 25 -1.41 22.87 3.81
N GLU A 26 -2.21 22.24 4.66
CA GLU A 26 -3.23 21.27 4.25
C GLU A 26 -4.12 21.94 3.20
N PHE A 27 -3.96 21.53 1.94
CA PHE A 27 -4.74 22.05 0.83
C PHE A 27 -6.18 21.56 0.99
N MET A 28 -7.09 22.47 1.33
CA MET A 28 -8.51 22.23 1.23
C MET A 28 -8.93 22.51 -0.21
N PRO A 29 -9.49 21.54 -0.95
CA PRO A 29 -9.92 21.77 -2.32
C PRO A 29 -11.00 22.86 -2.35
N THR A 30 -10.68 23.98 -2.98
CA THR A 30 -11.63 25.07 -3.26
C THR A 30 -12.42 24.73 -4.52
N GLY A 31 -13.53 24.00 -4.38
CA GLY A 31 -14.41 23.65 -5.50
C GLY A 31 -15.57 22.74 -5.10
N ILE A 32 -16.56 22.59 -5.98
CA ILE A 32 -17.58 21.54 -5.88
C ILE A 32 -16.93 20.25 -6.40
N PRO A 33 -17.01 19.12 -5.68
CA PRO A 33 -16.48 17.86 -6.19
C PRO A 33 -17.23 17.46 -7.47
N ILE A 34 -16.47 16.99 -8.47
CA ILE A 34 -16.99 16.49 -9.74
C ILE A 34 -17.91 15.28 -9.47
N THR A 35 -17.47 14.39 -8.59
CA THR A 35 -18.27 13.30 -8.05
C THR A 35 -17.88 13.03 -6.61
N SER A 36 -18.84 12.61 -5.80
CA SER A 36 -18.61 12.18 -4.44
C SER A 36 -19.54 11.03 -4.10
N PHE A 37 -18.97 9.93 -3.58
CA PHE A 37 -19.74 8.75 -3.21
C PHE A 37 -19.22 8.14 -1.90
N GLU A 38 -20.13 7.50 -1.17
CA GLU A 38 -19.80 6.71 0.00
C GLU A 38 -19.56 5.26 -0.41
N TYR A 39 -18.54 4.64 0.15
CA TYR A 39 -18.15 3.29 -0.17
C TYR A 39 -17.64 2.56 1.08
N ASN A 40 -17.84 1.25 1.08
CA ASN A 40 -17.19 0.35 2.02
C ASN A 40 -16.30 -0.63 1.24
N ILE A 41 -15.36 -1.25 1.94
CA ILE A 41 -14.41 -2.18 1.34
C ILE A 41 -14.51 -3.50 2.09
N LYS A 42 -14.63 -4.61 1.35
CA LYS A 42 -14.59 -5.94 1.97
C LYS A 42 -13.16 -6.40 2.17
N ASN A 43 -12.95 -7.25 3.17
CA ASN A 43 -11.63 -7.85 3.43
C ASN A 43 -11.02 -8.56 2.21
N GLU A 44 -11.85 -9.25 1.42
CA GLU A 44 -11.40 -9.92 0.19
C GLU A 44 -10.86 -8.94 -0.86
N GLU A 45 -11.48 -7.76 -0.97
CA GLU A 45 -11.14 -6.73 -1.95
C GLU A 45 -9.82 -6.04 -1.56
N GLU A 46 -9.59 -5.87 -0.26
CA GLU A 46 -8.32 -5.35 0.26
C GLU A 46 -7.18 -6.35 0.10
N GLU A 47 -7.44 -7.65 0.32
CA GLU A 47 -6.43 -8.68 0.08
C GLU A 47 -5.98 -8.70 -1.39
N GLU A 48 -6.95 -8.60 -2.30
CA GLU A 48 -6.71 -8.57 -3.73
C GLU A 48 -5.87 -7.34 -4.10
N ALA A 49 -6.27 -6.16 -3.63
CA ALA A 49 -5.55 -4.92 -3.86
C ALA A 49 -4.11 -4.97 -3.32
N PHE A 50 -3.94 -5.47 -2.11
CA PHE A 50 -2.63 -5.59 -1.47
C PHE A 50 -1.74 -6.61 -2.19
N THR A 51 -2.31 -7.73 -2.64
CA THR A 51 -1.56 -8.74 -3.43
C THR A 51 -1.09 -8.14 -4.76
N ILE A 52 -1.92 -7.35 -5.43
CA ILE A 52 -1.56 -6.64 -6.67
C ILE A 52 -0.44 -5.63 -6.41
N PHE A 53 -0.52 -4.86 -5.31
CA PHE A 53 0.54 -3.94 -4.88
C PHE A 53 1.86 -4.68 -4.64
N GLN A 54 1.83 -5.78 -3.86
CA GLN A 54 3.03 -6.58 -3.55
C GLN A 54 3.66 -7.15 -4.82
N GLN A 55 2.86 -7.66 -5.76
CA GLN A 55 3.37 -8.14 -7.05
C GLN A 55 4.07 -7.03 -7.85
N LYS A 56 3.55 -5.79 -7.83
CA LYS A 56 4.14 -4.67 -8.57
C LYS A 56 5.45 -4.20 -7.95
N TYR A 57 5.50 -3.99 -6.63
CA TYR A 57 6.61 -3.30 -5.98
C TYR A 57 7.53 -4.18 -5.13
N VAL A 58 6.98 -5.19 -4.46
CA VAL A 58 7.73 -6.00 -3.48
C VAL A 58 8.32 -7.24 -4.13
N TYR A 59 7.53 -8.00 -4.89
CA TYR A 59 7.94 -9.28 -5.44
C TYR A 59 9.00 -9.13 -6.52
N LYS A 60 8.91 -8.12 -7.39
CA LYS A 60 9.93 -7.85 -8.41
C LYS A 60 11.31 -7.64 -7.78
N ARG A 61 11.39 -6.77 -6.76
CA ARG A 61 12.64 -6.51 -6.02
C ARG A 61 13.14 -7.77 -5.31
N ASN A 62 12.26 -8.46 -4.59
CA ASN A 62 12.64 -9.66 -3.83
C ASN A 62 13.11 -10.79 -4.74
N PHE A 63 12.55 -10.93 -5.93
CA PHE A 63 12.96 -11.94 -6.90
C PHE A 63 14.36 -11.65 -7.45
N VAL A 64 14.67 -10.38 -7.75
CA VAL A 64 16.04 -9.96 -8.15
C VAL A 64 17.05 -10.24 -7.04
N VAL A 65 16.73 -9.86 -5.80
CA VAL A 65 17.59 -10.12 -4.63
C VAL A 65 17.78 -11.63 -4.41
N THR A 66 16.69 -12.40 -4.50
CA THR A 66 16.74 -13.86 -4.36
C THR A 66 17.59 -14.49 -5.45
N GLY A 67 17.45 -14.05 -6.71
CA GLY A 67 18.27 -14.52 -7.82
C GLY A 67 19.76 -14.27 -7.59
N LEU A 68 20.13 -13.05 -7.17
CA LEU A 68 21.52 -12.69 -6.87
C LEU A 68 22.12 -13.57 -5.76
N PHE A 69 21.43 -13.69 -4.62
CA PHE A 69 21.91 -14.52 -3.51
C PHE A 69 21.91 -16.01 -3.85
N THR A 70 21.03 -16.48 -4.73
CA THR A 70 21.02 -17.86 -5.21
C THR A 70 22.27 -18.16 -6.04
N ILE A 71 22.66 -17.26 -6.96
CA ILE A 71 23.89 -17.40 -7.75
C ILE A 71 25.12 -17.48 -6.82
N VAL A 72 25.18 -16.59 -5.84
CA VAL A 72 26.25 -16.55 -4.82
C VAL A 72 26.28 -17.85 -4.01
N ALA A 73 25.12 -18.33 -3.54
CA ALA A 73 25.02 -19.58 -2.78
C ALA A 73 25.48 -20.80 -3.62
N VAL A 74 25.12 -20.87 -4.90
CA VAL A 74 25.55 -21.93 -5.81
C VAL A 74 27.07 -21.89 -6.03
N MET A 75 27.66 -20.70 -6.19
CA MET A 75 29.11 -20.53 -6.32
C MET A 75 29.84 -21.07 -5.08
N PHE A 76 29.35 -20.78 -3.88
CA PHE A 76 29.90 -21.32 -2.64
C PHE A 76 29.68 -22.83 -2.52
N ALA A 77 28.51 -23.35 -2.93
CA ALA A 77 28.23 -24.78 -2.92
C ALA A 77 29.22 -25.56 -3.81
N VAL A 78 29.52 -25.08 -5.02
CA VAL A 78 30.54 -25.68 -5.90
C VAL A 78 31.93 -25.64 -5.27
N SER A 79 32.27 -24.56 -4.58
CA SER A 79 33.55 -24.41 -3.86
C SER A 79 33.68 -25.42 -2.71
N ILE A 80 32.59 -25.68 -1.96
CA ILE A 80 32.55 -26.68 -0.88
C ILE A 80 32.80 -28.09 -1.43
N ILE A 81 32.19 -28.45 -2.57
CA ILE A 81 32.35 -29.78 -3.17
C ILE A 81 33.80 -30.01 -3.65
N LYS A 82 34.43 -28.99 -4.22
CA LYS A 82 35.81 -29.10 -4.74
C LYS A 82 36.87 -29.05 -3.64
N ASN A 83 36.67 -28.24 -2.59
CA ASN A 83 37.62 -28.06 -1.49
C ASN A 83 36.86 -27.98 -0.15
N PRO A 84 36.64 -29.13 0.53
CA PRO A 84 35.85 -29.18 1.77
C PRO A 84 36.57 -28.58 3.00
N SER A 85 37.81 -28.10 2.88
CA SER A 85 38.60 -27.58 4.01
C SER A 85 38.23 -26.16 4.46
N GLY A 86 37.42 -25.43 3.68
CA GLY A 86 37.07 -24.03 3.96
C GLY A 86 35.75 -23.85 4.72
N TYR A 87 35.80 -23.78 6.06
CA TYR A 87 34.65 -23.45 6.92
C TYR A 87 33.91 -22.16 6.49
N VAL A 88 34.67 -21.18 5.96
CA VAL A 88 34.15 -19.89 5.47
C VAL A 88 33.09 -20.05 4.38
N ASN A 89 33.26 -20.98 3.43
CA ASN A 89 32.29 -21.18 2.34
C ASN A 89 30.95 -21.72 2.86
N TRP A 90 31.00 -22.58 3.88
CA TRP A 90 29.82 -23.13 4.52
C TRP A 90 29.04 -22.03 5.27
N VAL A 91 29.74 -21.17 6.00
CA VAL A 91 29.16 -20.00 6.68
C VAL A 91 28.54 -19.02 5.68
N LEU A 92 29.25 -18.67 4.59
CA LEU A 92 28.71 -17.73 3.58
C LEU A 92 27.50 -18.29 2.82
N CYS A 93 27.49 -19.60 2.53
CA CYS A 93 26.33 -20.27 1.95
C CYS A 93 25.12 -20.17 2.89
N PHE A 94 25.31 -20.47 4.18
CA PHE A 94 24.26 -20.35 5.18
C PHE A 94 23.74 -18.92 5.33
N VAL A 95 24.62 -17.92 5.39
CA VAL A 95 24.24 -16.50 5.45
C VAL A 95 23.41 -16.09 4.22
N SER A 96 23.78 -16.57 3.04
CA SER A 96 23.02 -16.30 1.80
C SER A 96 21.60 -16.88 1.85
N LEU A 97 21.46 -18.10 2.38
CA LEU A 97 20.14 -18.73 2.58
C LEU A 97 19.30 -17.98 3.62
N VAL A 98 19.92 -17.53 4.71
CA VAL A 98 19.25 -16.74 5.75
C VAL A 98 18.77 -15.39 5.18
N MET A 99 19.56 -14.72 4.35
CA MET A 99 19.16 -13.46 3.70
C MET A 99 17.95 -13.63 2.77
N ILE A 100 17.93 -14.71 1.98
CA ILE A 100 16.78 -15.08 1.15
C ILE A 100 15.58 -15.32 2.06
N PHE A 101 15.72 -16.18 3.08
CA PHE A 101 14.65 -16.52 3.99
C PHE A 101 14.04 -15.28 4.68
N THR A 102 14.88 -14.39 5.22
CA THR A 102 14.44 -13.15 5.89
C THR A 102 13.69 -12.23 4.94
N THR A 103 14.14 -12.09 3.68
CA THR A 103 13.49 -11.25 2.66
C THR A 103 12.06 -11.72 2.38
N TRP A 104 11.87 -13.03 2.21
CA TRP A 104 10.55 -13.63 1.98
C TRP A 104 9.70 -13.64 3.25
N PHE A 105 10.28 -14.05 4.39
CA PHE A 105 9.59 -14.09 5.67
C PHE A 105 9.03 -12.71 6.03
N ASN A 106 9.79 -11.65 5.82
CA ASN A 106 9.33 -10.30 6.06
C ASN A 106 8.11 -9.95 5.18
N THR A 107 8.18 -10.27 3.90
CA THR A 107 7.10 -10.00 2.94
C THR A 107 5.80 -10.74 3.28
N PHE A 108 5.91 -12.01 3.67
CA PHE A 108 4.76 -12.79 4.13
C PHE A 108 4.22 -12.27 5.47
N ARG A 109 5.10 -11.85 6.37
CA ARG A 109 4.74 -11.29 7.67
C ARG A 109 3.91 -10.01 7.48
N VAL A 110 4.41 -9.03 6.74
CA VAL A 110 3.70 -7.76 6.50
C VAL A 110 2.31 -8.01 5.95
N LYS A 111 2.16 -8.90 4.95
CA LYS A 111 0.84 -9.28 4.42
C LYS A 111 -0.09 -9.77 5.53
N LYS A 112 0.37 -10.71 6.36
CA LYS A 112 -0.45 -11.33 7.41
C LYS A 112 -0.85 -10.35 8.52
N TYR A 113 0.04 -9.43 8.90
CA TYR A 113 -0.25 -8.44 9.94
C TYR A 113 -1.23 -7.38 9.43
N LEU A 114 -1.01 -6.89 8.22
CA LEU A 114 -1.90 -5.93 7.60
C LEU A 114 -3.30 -6.50 7.43
N MET A 115 -3.44 -7.70 6.84
CA MET A 115 -4.75 -8.36 6.69
C MET A 115 -5.50 -8.55 8.01
N ARG A 116 -4.79 -8.66 9.15
CA ARG A 116 -5.43 -8.72 10.47
C ARG A 116 -5.93 -7.35 10.95
N ALA A 117 -5.17 -6.29 10.72
CA ALA A 117 -5.57 -4.92 11.05
C ALA A 117 -6.72 -4.43 10.16
N LEU A 118 -6.70 -4.84 8.89
CA LEU A 118 -7.75 -4.59 7.92
C LEU A 118 -9.08 -5.25 8.29
N LYS A 119 -9.01 -6.47 8.86
CA LYS A 119 -10.19 -7.20 9.32
C LYS A 119 -11.02 -6.44 10.38
N SER A 120 -10.39 -5.61 11.20
CA SER A 120 -11.12 -4.75 12.15
C SER A 120 -11.75 -3.51 11.52
N LEU A 121 -11.42 -3.19 10.27
CA LEU A 121 -11.86 -1.97 9.55
C LEU A 121 -12.86 -2.28 8.42
N GLU A 122 -13.29 -3.53 8.27
CA GLU A 122 -14.20 -3.99 7.20
C GLU A 122 -15.58 -3.30 7.23
N ASP A 123 -16.03 -2.89 8.42
CA ASP A 123 -17.32 -2.24 8.61
C ASP A 123 -17.26 -0.70 8.48
N ASP A 124 -16.06 -0.14 8.27
CA ASP A 124 -15.88 1.30 8.14
C ASP A 124 -16.45 1.82 6.82
N LYS A 125 -17.11 2.98 6.89
CA LYS A 125 -17.58 3.71 5.72
C LYS A 125 -16.61 4.81 5.37
N TYR A 126 -16.32 4.94 4.09
CA TYR A 126 -15.46 5.99 3.55
C TYR A 126 -16.25 6.82 2.54
N ARG A 127 -15.89 8.08 2.39
CA ARG A 127 -16.38 8.94 1.31
C ARG A 127 -15.20 9.33 0.44
N PHE A 128 -15.34 9.07 -0.86
CA PHE A 128 -14.39 9.52 -1.87
C PHE A 128 -15.00 10.73 -2.58
N SER A 129 -14.22 11.80 -2.73
CA SER A 129 -14.61 12.99 -3.48
C SER A 129 -13.53 13.34 -4.50
N LEU A 130 -13.92 13.40 -5.77
CA LEU A 130 -13.05 13.72 -6.90
C LEU A 130 -13.15 15.20 -7.23
N TYR A 131 -12.01 15.88 -7.33
CA TYR A 131 -11.87 17.25 -7.83
C TYR A 131 -11.06 17.27 -9.12
N ASP A 132 -10.87 18.45 -9.72
CA ASP A 132 -10.16 18.56 -10.99
C ASP A 132 -8.67 18.26 -10.89
N ASP A 133 -8.07 18.62 -9.75
CA ASP A 133 -6.65 18.68 -9.44
C ASP A 133 -6.25 17.76 -8.27
N CYS A 134 -7.23 17.25 -7.53
CA CYS A 134 -6.99 16.34 -6.40
C CYS A 134 -8.17 15.39 -6.15
N PHE A 135 -7.97 14.42 -5.25
CA PHE A 135 -9.05 13.66 -4.64
C PHE A 135 -8.95 13.70 -3.11
N LYS A 136 -10.10 13.58 -2.46
CA LYS A 136 -10.26 13.55 -1.01
C LYS A 136 -10.85 12.23 -0.57
N ILE A 137 -10.30 11.65 0.50
CA ILE A 137 -10.84 10.48 1.17
C ILE A 137 -11.07 10.83 2.63
N GLU A 138 -12.29 10.60 3.11
CA GLU A 138 -12.66 10.83 4.51
C GLU A 138 -13.40 9.63 5.09
N THR A 139 -13.13 9.33 6.36
CA THR A 139 -13.86 8.30 7.11
C THR A 139 -15.20 8.87 7.55
N VAL A 140 -16.27 8.15 7.29
CA VAL A 140 -17.64 8.50 7.68
C VAL A 140 -17.94 7.77 8.98
N PHE A 141 -17.89 8.51 10.09
CA PHE A 141 -18.23 7.99 11.41
C PHE A 141 -19.75 7.98 11.62
N THR A 142 -20.23 6.92 12.25
CA THR A 142 -21.58 6.81 12.78
C THR A 142 -21.77 7.74 13.99
N GLU A 143 -23.02 8.06 14.32
CA GLU A 143 -23.31 8.92 15.48
C GLU A 143 -22.89 8.27 16.81
N GLU A 144 -22.87 6.94 16.88
CA GLU A 144 -22.42 6.16 18.04
C GLU A 144 -20.91 6.31 18.25
N GLU A 145 -20.12 6.24 17.17
CA GLU A 145 -18.67 6.44 17.23
C GLU A 145 -18.29 7.87 17.58
N LYS A 146 -19.03 8.87 17.08
CA LYS A 146 -18.83 10.27 17.44
C LYS A 146 -19.16 10.59 18.90
N ALA A 147 -20.03 9.79 19.52
CA ALA A 147 -20.45 9.93 20.91
C ALA A 147 -19.52 9.23 21.90
N ALA A 148 -18.54 8.45 21.43
CA ALA A 148 -17.54 7.80 22.28
C ALA A 148 -16.63 8.83 22.95
N GLU A 149 -16.30 8.61 24.23
CA GLU A 149 -15.46 9.54 25.02
C GLU A 149 -14.02 9.65 24.50
N ASP A 150 -13.55 8.63 23.79
CA ASP A 150 -12.23 8.55 23.15
C ASP A 150 -12.27 8.87 21.65
N PHE A 151 -13.36 9.47 21.15
CA PHE A 151 -13.47 9.83 19.74
C PHE A 151 -12.42 10.87 19.33
N VAL A 152 -11.46 10.42 18.52
CA VAL A 152 -10.52 11.28 17.82
C VAL A 152 -10.89 11.26 16.34
N PRO A 153 -11.36 12.39 15.76
CA PRO A 153 -11.73 12.42 14.35
C PRO A 153 -10.50 12.19 13.48
N VAL A 154 -10.59 11.21 12.58
CA VAL A 154 -9.54 10.97 11.59
C VAL A 154 -9.57 12.11 10.57
N LYS A 155 -8.42 12.78 10.42
CA LYS A 155 -8.28 13.87 9.45
C LYS A 155 -8.52 13.36 8.02
N PRO A 156 -9.31 14.07 7.20
CA PRO A 156 -9.45 13.74 5.79
C PRO A 156 -8.12 13.83 5.06
N ARG A 157 -7.89 12.90 4.13
CA ARG A 157 -6.71 12.87 3.29
C ARG A 157 -7.01 13.52 1.95
N VAL A 158 -6.20 14.48 1.54
CA VAL A 158 -6.28 15.12 0.22
C VAL A 158 -5.00 14.81 -0.53
N VAL A 159 -5.12 14.25 -1.73
CA VAL A 159 -3.99 13.86 -2.59
C VAL A 159 -4.11 14.60 -3.91
N ARG A 160 -3.10 15.38 -4.28
CA ARG A 160 -3.04 16.09 -5.56
C ARG A 160 -2.55 15.15 -6.65
N PHE A 161 -3.05 15.32 -7.86
CA PHE A 161 -2.57 14.52 -8.99
C PHE A 161 -1.16 14.87 -9.44
N GLU A 162 -0.71 16.10 -9.16
CA GLU A 162 0.65 16.56 -9.45
C GLU A 162 1.73 15.90 -8.58
N ASP A 163 1.33 15.12 -7.56
CA ASP A 163 2.29 14.40 -6.73
C ASP A 163 2.98 13.33 -7.58
N ILE A 164 4.30 13.48 -7.76
CA ILE A 164 5.21 12.76 -8.71
C ILE A 164 5.26 11.23 -8.51
N SER A 165 4.45 10.66 -7.63
CA SER A 165 4.45 9.23 -7.30
C SER A 165 3.07 8.65 -7.08
N LEU A 166 2.06 9.17 -7.79
CA LEU A 166 0.75 8.57 -7.88
C LEU A 166 0.74 7.51 -8.99
N ASN A 167 0.21 6.33 -8.70
CA ASN A 167 0.12 5.21 -9.62
C ASN A 167 -1.24 4.54 -9.43
N ILE A 168 -1.94 4.20 -10.51
CA ILE A 168 -3.26 3.58 -10.41
C ILE A 168 -3.26 2.25 -11.14
N ILE A 169 -3.84 1.24 -10.50
CA ILE A 169 -4.09 -0.07 -11.08
C ILE A 169 -5.58 -0.34 -11.03
N GLU A 170 -6.20 -0.41 -12.20
CA GLU A 170 -7.59 -0.80 -12.37
C GLU A 170 -7.68 -2.30 -12.68
N ASN A 171 -8.55 -3.04 -11.99
CA ASN A 171 -8.92 -4.41 -12.35
C ASN A 171 -10.44 -4.56 -12.51
N ALA A 172 -10.94 -5.77 -12.76
CA ALA A 172 -12.37 -6.00 -12.95
C ALA A 172 -13.25 -5.54 -11.77
N ARG A 173 -12.73 -5.56 -10.54
CA ARG A 173 -13.47 -5.30 -9.29
C ARG A 173 -13.11 -3.99 -8.59
N LEU A 174 -11.91 -3.46 -8.81
CA LEU A 174 -11.28 -2.45 -7.96
C LEU A 174 -10.56 -1.37 -8.76
N PHE A 175 -10.51 -0.17 -8.19
CA PHE A 175 -9.46 0.81 -8.49
C PHE A 175 -8.49 0.87 -7.31
N ILE A 176 -7.21 0.62 -7.56
CA ILE A 176 -6.15 0.60 -6.56
C ILE A 176 -5.26 1.80 -6.81
N ILE A 177 -5.33 2.78 -5.92
CA ILE A 177 -4.53 4.00 -5.98
C ILE A 177 -3.32 3.83 -5.08
N ILE A 178 -2.13 4.10 -5.60
CA ILE A 178 -0.85 3.87 -4.95
C ILE A 178 -0.10 5.20 -4.91
N LEU A 179 0.16 5.70 -3.71
CA LEU A 179 0.89 6.95 -3.48
C LEU A 179 2.25 6.64 -2.87
N ARG A 180 3.32 7.21 -3.43
CA ARG A 180 4.72 7.09 -2.96
C ARG A 180 5.25 5.65 -2.81
N LYS A 181 4.53 4.64 -3.33
CA LYS A 181 4.81 3.20 -3.09
C LYS A 181 4.78 2.81 -1.60
N GLU A 182 4.16 3.64 -0.77
CA GLU A 182 4.05 3.46 0.67
C GLU A 182 2.59 3.32 1.07
N THR A 183 1.70 4.03 0.36
CA THR A 183 0.29 4.13 0.68
C THR A 183 -0.56 3.55 -0.43
N ILE A 184 -1.54 2.71 -0.08
CA ILE A 184 -2.58 2.26 -1.01
C ILE A 184 -3.98 2.66 -0.56
N TYR A 185 -4.81 3.08 -1.52
CA TYR A 185 -6.25 3.28 -1.37
C TYR A 185 -6.99 2.33 -2.31
N VAL A 186 -8.04 1.71 -1.81
CA VAL A 186 -8.85 0.74 -2.57
C VAL A 186 -10.25 1.29 -2.73
N LEU A 187 -10.75 1.32 -3.96
CA LEU A 187 -12.11 1.70 -4.30
C LEU A 187 -12.80 0.50 -4.96
N SER A 188 -13.84 -0.04 -4.31
CA SER A 188 -14.59 -1.17 -4.85
C SER A 188 -15.62 -0.72 -5.88
N LYS A 189 -15.53 -1.25 -7.11
CA LYS A 189 -16.48 -0.95 -8.19
C LYS A 189 -17.90 -1.44 -7.87
N ARG A 190 -18.04 -2.42 -6.98
CA ARG A 190 -19.34 -2.97 -6.57
C ARG A 190 -20.28 -1.92 -5.98
N VAL A 191 -19.73 -0.91 -5.33
CA VAL A 191 -20.48 0.12 -4.58
C VAL A 191 -20.44 1.49 -5.27
N ILE A 192 -19.86 1.57 -6.46
CA ILE A 192 -19.74 2.80 -7.25
C ILE A 192 -20.67 2.64 -8.47
N GLU A 193 -21.49 3.65 -8.76
CA GLU A 193 -22.35 3.62 -9.94
C GLU A 193 -21.51 3.58 -11.23
N GLU A 194 -22.02 2.91 -12.28
CA GLU A 194 -21.28 2.75 -13.54
C GLU A 194 -20.88 4.09 -14.18
N ASN A 195 -21.72 5.11 -14.01
CA ASN A 195 -21.45 6.46 -14.49
C ASN A 195 -20.24 7.08 -13.76
N ASP A 196 -20.21 6.99 -12.43
CA ASP A 196 -19.10 7.45 -11.60
C ASP A 196 -17.82 6.65 -11.85
N GLN A 197 -17.93 5.33 -12.06
CA GLN A 197 -16.78 4.50 -12.43
C GLN A 197 -16.17 4.94 -13.76
N THR A 198 -17.00 5.28 -14.75
CA THR A 198 -16.56 5.72 -16.07
C THR A 198 -15.93 7.10 -16.00
N LEU A 199 -16.54 8.02 -15.26
CA LEU A 199 -16.02 9.36 -15.02
C LEU A 199 -14.66 9.31 -14.30
N LEU A 200 -14.57 8.53 -13.23
CA LEU A 200 -13.35 8.29 -12.48
C LEU A 200 -12.25 7.71 -13.37
N ARG A 201 -12.56 6.65 -14.15
CA ARG A 201 -11.62 6.05 -15.09
C ARG A 201 -11.09 7.07 -16.11
N ASN A 202 -11.98 7.85 -16.72
CA ASN A 202 -11.60 8.81 -17.75
C ASN A 202 -10.72 9.92 -17.17
N LYS A 203 -11.12 10.52 -16.04
CA LYS A 203 -10.34 11.57 -15.38
C LYS A 203 -8.98 11.06 -14.93
N LEU A 204 -8.91 9.88 -14.30
CA LEU A 204 -7.65 9.31 -13.84
C LEU A 204 -6.72 8.96 -15.00
N LYS A 205 -7.24 8.44 -16.12
CA LYS A 205 -6.44 8.18 -17.33
C LYS A 205 -5.93 9.46 -17.97
N GLU A 206 -6.76 10.49 -18.04
CA GLU A 206 -6.39 11.79 -18.60
C GLU A 206 -5.25 12.42 -17.80
N VAL A 207 -5.33 12.35 -16.48
CA VAL A 207 -4.36 13.02 -15.60
C VAL A 207 -3.07 12.21 -15.44
N LEU A 208 -3.14 10.88 -15.36
CA LEU A 208 -1.98 10.03 -15.05
C LEU A 208 -1.30 9.41 -16.28
N GLY A 209 -1.97 9.30 -17.42
CA GLY A 209 -1.40 8.74 -18.64
C GLY A 209 -0.76 7.36 -18.42
N GLU A 210 0.58 7.31 -18.46
CA GLU A 210 1.38 6.08 -18.29
C GLU A 210 1.34 5.50 -16.87
N ASP A 211 1.06 6.32 -15.85
CA ASP A 211 0.93 5.87 -14.46
C ASP A 211 -0.42 5.18 -14.16
N TYR A 212 -1.29 5.04 -15.18
CA TYR A 212 -2.54 4.30 -15.14
C TYR A 212 -2.43 2.94 -15.82
N GLU A 213 -2.53 1.86 -15.05
CA GLU A 213 -2.45 0.48 -15.53
C GLU A 213 -3.81 -0.23 -15.45
N ILE A 214 -4.14 -1.00 -16.49
CA ILE A 214 -5.31 -1.88 -16.51
C ILE A 214 -4.83 -3.33 -16.42
N LYS A 215 -5.27 -4.06 -15.39
CA LYS A 215 -5.09 -5.51 -15.24
C LYS A 215 -6.42 -6.22 -15.50
N GLY A 216 -6.46 -6.97 -16.60
CA GLY A 216 -7.57 -7.87 -16.93
C GLY A 216 -7.60 -9.13 -16.07
#